data_AF-A0A1V5L7N4-F1
#
_entry.id   AF-A0A1V5L7N4-F1
#
_cell.length_a   1.000
_cell.length_b   1.000
_cell.length_c   1.000
_cell.angle_alpha   90.00
_cell.angle_beta   90.00
_cell.angle_gamma   90.00
#
_symmetry.space_group_name_H-M   'P 1'
#
loop_
_entity.id
_entity.type
_entity.pdbx_description
1 polymer ?
#
loop_
_entity_poly.entity_id
_entity_poly.type
_entity_poly.pdbx_seq_one_letter_code
_entity_poly.pdbx_strand_id
1 'polypeptide(L)'
;MNHLTEKQEKFCQMVFKGATLQDAYMEAYPGSKAWTIGTVRKQASKQRKHPKVVKRIEDLRGKVAEEVIKEVGYDRAASFKKLCEMQDEAIKNGQMPSAIRAEELKGKLMGLYVEKSELEMTETKVAVVEFK
;
A
#
# COMPACT_ATOMS: atom_id res chain seq x y z
N MET A 1 -17.82 -5.11 16.30
CA MET A 1 -16.64 -4.35 15.83
C MET A 1 -15.39 -4.95 16.46
N ASN A 2 -14.55 -5.63 15.68
CA ASN A 2 -13.40 -6.37 16.21
C ASN A 2 -12.25 -5.39 16.50
N HIS A 3 -12.23 -4.83 17.72
CA HIS A 3 -11.30 -3.79 18.11
C HIS A 3 -9.84 -4.28 18.09
N LEU A 4 -8.96 -3.44 17.56
CA LEU A 4 -7.51 -3.62 17.65
C LEU A 4 -7.07 -3.25 19.07
N THR A 5 -6.15 -4.00 19.66
CA THR A 5 -5.67 -3.61 21.01
C THR A 5 -4.83 -2.35 20.93
N GLU A 6 -4.73 -1.58 22.01
CA GLU A 6 -3.93 -0.35 22.06
C GLU A 6 -2.47 -0.57 21.64
N LYS A 7 -1.89 -1.70 22.04
CA LYS A 7 -0.52 -2.07 21.66
C LYS A 7 -0.41 -2.32 20.16
N GLN A 8 -1.39 -3.01 19.58
CA GLN A 8 -1.43 -3.27 18.15
C GLN A 8 -1.66 -1.99 17.34
N GLU A 9 -2.48 -1.06 17.84
CA GLU A 9 -2.66 0.27 17.23
C GLU A 9 -1.36 1.07 17.26
N LYS A 10 -0.69 1.13 18.42
CA LYS A 10 0.61 1.80 18.56
C LYS A 10 1.65 1.20 17.60
N PHE A 11 1.67 -0.12 17.45
CA PHE A 11 2.51 -0.80 16.46
C PHE A 11 2.20 -0.35 15.02
N CYS A 12 0.93 -0.30 14.64
CA CYS A 12 0.51 0.15 13.30
C CYS A 12 0.95 1.59 13.02
N GLN A 13 0.77 2.49 13.98
CA GLN A 13 1.17 3.89 13.86
C GLN A 13 2.68 4.05 13.71
N MET A 14 3.47 3.30 14.48
CA MET A 14 4.94 3.34 14.37
C MET A 14 5.44 2.82 13.02
N VAL A 15 4.87 1.71 12.54
CA VAL A 15 5.19 1.18 11.20
C VAL A 15 4.76 2.16 10.10
N PHE A 16 3.60 2.79 10.26
CA PHE A 16 3.12 3.81 9.33
C PHE A 16 4.07 5.03 9.26
N LYS A 17 4.62 5.46 10.40
CA LYS A 17 5.62 6.53 10.51
C LYS A 17 7.02 6.14 9.99
N GLY A 18 7.22 4.92 9.50
CA GLY A 18 8.48 4.46 8.92
C GLY A 18 9.46 3.83 9.92
N ALA A 19 9.05 3.52 11.15
CA ALA A 19 9.91 2.82 12.09
C ALA A 19 10.20 1.37 11.62
N THR A 20 11.35 0.83 12.02
CA THR A 20 11.65 -0.58 11.77
C THR A 20 10.65 -1.46 12.54
N LEU A 21 10.38 -2.68 12.05
CA LEU A 21 9.45 -3.60 12.72
C LEU A 21 9.88 -3.90 14.16
N GLN A 22 11.19 -3.98 14.38
CA GLN A 22 11.76 -4.20 15.71
C GLN A 22 11.44 -3.04 16.64
N ASP A 23 11.74 -1.81 16.23
CA ASP A 23 11.55 -0.62 17.07
C ASP A 23 10.06 -0.36 17.31
N ALA A 24 9.24 -0.51 16.27
CA ALA A 24 7.78 -0.44 16.37
C ALA A 24 7.24 -1.46 17.39
N TYR A 25 7.78 -2.68 17.41
CA TYR A 25 7.36 -3.71 18.35
C TYR A 25 7.84 -3.42 19.77
N MET A 26 9.08 -2.96 19.96
CA MET A 26 9.59 -2.59 21.28
C MET A 26 8.84 -1.40 21.90
N GLU A 27 8.40 -0.46 21.07
CA GLU A 27 7.60 0.68 21.52
C GLU A 27 6.15 0.32 21.81
N ALA A 28 5.56 -0.60 21.02
CA ALA A 28 4.22 -1.13 21.26
C ALA A 28 4.16 -2.09 22.47
N TYR A 29 5.24 -2.83 22.72
CA TYR A 29 5.36 -3.84 23.76
C TYR A 29 6.65 -3.61 24.57
N PRO A 30 6.67 -2.66 25.53
CA PRO A 30 7.88 -2.28 26.26
C PRO A 30 8.59 -3.44 26.97
N GLY A 31 7.85 -4.44 27.44
CA GLY A 31 8.44 -5.65 28.05
C GLY A 31 9.31 -6.48 27.10
N SER A 32 9.17 -6.29 25.78
CA SER A 32 10.02 -6.94 24.78
C SER A 32 11.43 -6.32 24.68
N LYS A 33 11.68 -5.17 25.30
CA LYS A 33 13.02 -4.55 25.37
C LYS A 33 14.02 -5.41 26.16
N ALA A 34 13.54 -6.24 27.08
CA ALA A 34 14.37 -7.20 27.82
C ALA A 34 14.62 -8.51 27.05
N TRP A 35 13.98 -8.70 25.88
CA TRP A 35 14.13 -9.92 25.10
C TRP A 35 15.34 -9.85 24.18
N THR A 36 15.81 -11.02 23.73
CA THR A 36 16.83 -11.07 22.68
C THR A 36 16.27 -10.49 21.37
N ILE A 37 17.12 -9.80 20.63
CA ILE A 37 16.76 -9.13 19.37
C ILE A 37 16.12 -10.11 18.38
N GLY A 38 16.61 -11.35 18.31
CA GLY A 38 16.07 -12.40 17.45
C GLY A 38 14.61 -12.72 17.77
N THR A 39 14.24 -12.80 19.05
CA THR A 39 12.86 -13.03 19.50
C THR A 39 11.97 -11.86 19.14
N VAL A 40 12.43 -10.62 19.37
CA VAL A 40 11.67 -9.41 19.01
C VAL A 40 11.37 -9.38 17.52
N ARG A 41 12.37 -9.63 16.67
CA ARG A 41 12.19 -9.63 15.21
C ARG A 41 11.18 -10.68 14.74
N LYS A 42 11.23 -11.90 15.32
CA LYS A 42 10.25 -12.96 15.01
C LYS A 42 8.83 -12.54 15.39
N GLN A 43 8.64 -11.96 16.58
CA GLN A 43 7.32 -11.52 17.04
C GLN A 43 6.82 -10.30 16.26
N ALA A 44 7.69 -9.36 15.94
CA ALA A 44 7.37 -8.20 15.10
C ALA A 44 6.93 -8.63 13.69
N SER A 45 7.61 -9.61 13.09
CA SER A 45 7.23 -10.18 11.79
C SER A 45 5.86 -10.87 11.86
N LYS A 46 5.60 -11.65 12.93
CA LYS A 46 4.29 -12.26 13.17
C LYS A 46 3.19 -11.20 13.34
N GLN A 47 3.46 -10.13 14.09
CA GLN A 47 2.53 -9.03 14.30
C GLN A 47 2.22 -8.28 13.00
N ARG A 48 3.22 -8.05 12.15
CA ARG A 48 3.06 -7.40 10.84
C ARG A 48 2.15 -8.18 9.88
N LYS A 49 2.15 -9.52 9.98
CA LYS A 49 1.31 -10.43 9.19
C LYS A 49 -0.07 -10.66 9.78
N HIS A 50 -0.34 -10.16 10.99
CA HIS A 50 -1.64 -10.35 11.63
C HIS A 50 -2.74 -9.62 10.81
N PRO A 51 -3.83 -10.29 10.40
CA PRO A 51 -4.81 -9.72 9.46
C PRO A 51 -5.36 -8.35 9.88
N LYS A 52 -5.63 -8.16 11.18
CA LYS A 52 -6.12 -6.88 11.71
C LYS A 52 -5.08 -5.75 11.61
N VAL A 53 -3.79 -6.07 11.76
CA VAL A 53 -2.69 -5.10 11.63
C VAL A 53 -2.47 -4.72 10.18
N VAL A 54 -2.49 -5.71 9.29
CA VAL A 54 -2.38 -5.49 7.84
C VAL A 54 -3.45 -4.51 7.39
N LYS A 55 -4.71 -4.83 7.69
CA LYS A 55 -5.85 -3.98 7.36
C LYS A 55 -5.72 -2.57 7.95
N ARG A 56 -5.31 -2.45 9.21
CA ARG A 56 -5.15 -1.14 9.85
C ARG A 56 -4.06 -0.28 9.21
N ILE A 57 -2.93 -0.86 8.83
CA ILE A 57 -1.85 -0.14 8.13
C ILE A 57 -2.30 0.30 6.74
N GLU A 58 -3.08 -0.53 6.04
CA GLU A 58 -3.70 -0.17 4.76
C GLU A 58 -4.70 0.99 4.93
N ASP A 59 -5.57 0.93 5.95
CA ASP A 59 -6.50 2.02 6.27
C ASP A 59 -5.76 3.34 6.54
N LEU A 60 -4.65 3.31 7.29
CA LEU A 60 -3.84 4.51 7.58
C LEU A 60 -3.25 5.09 6.29
N ARG A 61 -2.77 4.24 5.37
CA ARG A 61 -2.24 4.69 4.07
C ARG A 61 -3.34 5.22 3.16
N GLY A 62 -4.51 4.56 3.13
CA GLY A 62 -5.68 5.01 2.37
C GLY A 62 -6.19 6.37 2.87
N LYS A 63 -6.26 6.57 4.19
CA LYS A 63 -6.64 7.86 4.78
C LYS A 63 -5.68 8.97 4.42
N VAL A 64 -4.37 8.73 4.46
CA VAL A 64 -3.40 9.74 4.03
C VAL A 64 -3.48 10.00 2.53
N ALA A 65 -3.72 8.99 1.70
CA ALA A 65 -3.98 9.23 0.27
C ALA A 65 -5.22 10.12 0.08
N GLU A 66 -6.32 9.84 0.77
CA GLU A 66 -7.53 10.69 0.73
C GLU A 66 -7.29 12.10 1.27
N GLU A 67 -6.56 12.25 2.38
CA GLU A 67 -6.22 13.55 2.97
C GLU A 67 -5.29 14.34 2.07
N VAL A 68 -4.25 13.74 1.48
CA VAL A 68 -3.36 14.39 0.51
C VAL A 68 -4.14 14.79 -0.75
N ILE A 69 -5.03 13.95 -1.26
CA ILE A 69 -5.91 14.30 -2.38
C ILE A 69 -6.79 15.51 -2.03
N LYS A 70 -7.30 15.58 -0.79
CA LYS A 70 -8.12 16.71 -0.32
C LYS A 70 -7.32 17.98 -0.08
N GLU A 71 -6.16 17.90 0.57
CA GLU A 71 -5.33 19.07 0.91
C GLU A 71 -4.60 19.64 -0.30
N VAL A 72 -4.06 18.79 -1.19
CA VAL A 72 -3.33 19.22 -2.38
C VAL A 72 -4.29 19.47 -3.55
N GLY A 73 -5.55 19.03 -3.45
CA GLY A 73 -6.51 19.08 -4.55
C GLY A 73 -6.07 18.23 -5.75
N TYR A 74 -5.17 17.27 -5.54
CA TYR A 74 -4.57 16.47 -6.59
C TYR A 74 -5.46 15.26 -6.88
N ASP A 75 -6.48 15.48 -7.72
CA ASP A 75 -7.42 14.46 -8.16
C ASP A 75 -7.11 13.94 -9.57
N ARG A 76 -8.00 13.10 -10.11
CA ARG A 76 -7.87 12.59 -11.49
C ARG A 76 -7.82 13.71 -12.53
N ALA A 77 -8.55 14.81 -12.31
CA ALA A 77 -8.55 15.94 -13.23
C ALA A 77 -7.21 16.69 -13.18
N ALA A 78 -6.66 16.92 -11.99
CA ALA A 78 -5.35 17.53 -11.79
C ALA A 78 -4.23 16.68 -12.40
N SER A 79 -4.27 15.36 -12.20
CA SER A 79 -3.30 14.43 -12.79
C SER A 79 -3.38 14.41 -14.32
N PHE A 80 -4.59 14.38 -14.89
CA PHE A 80 -4.80 14.45 -16.33
C PHE A 80 -4.24 15.74 -16.92
N LYS A 81 -4.55 16.89 -16.30
CA LYS A 81 -4.03 18.20 -16.72
C LYS A 81 -2.50 18.22 -16.70
N LYS A 82 -1.89 17.67 -15.64
CA LYS A 82 -0.43 17.65 -15.52
C LYS A 82 0.24 16.76 -16.58
N LEU A 83 -0.39 15.63 -16.93
CA LEU A 83 0.08 14.77 -18.02
C LEU A 83 0.01 15.49 -19.38
N CYS A 84 -1.01 16.30 -19.64
CA CYS A 84 -1.07 17.14 -20.85
C CYS A 84 0.09 18.15 -20.90
N GLU A 85 0.36 18.86 -19.80
CA GLU A 85 1.48 19.82 -19.73
C GLU A 85 2.82 19.14 -20.01
N MET A 86 3.09 17.98 -19.38
CA MET A 86 4.32 17.21 -19.60
C MET A 86 4.43 16.68 -21.03
N GLN A 87 3.31 16.26 -21.62
CA GLN A 87 3.28 15.83 -23.01
C GLN A 87 3.63 16.97 -23.96
N ASP A 88 3.06 18.16 -23.77
CA ASP A 88 3.34 19.33 -24.59
C ASP A 88 4.82 19.72 -24.50
N GLU A 89 5.40 19.70 -23.29
CA GLU A 89 6.84 19.93 -23.08
C GLU A 89 7.70 18.86 -23.76
N ALA A 90 7.31 17.58 -23.66
CA ALA A 90 8.02 16.49 -24.30
C ALA A 90 8.00 16.61 -25.83
N ILE A 91 6.86 16.99 -26.43
CA ILE A 91 6.73 17.23 -27.87
C ILE A 91 7.63 18.40 -28.30
N LYS A 92 7.59 19.52 -27.57
CA LYS A 92 8.44 20.70 -27.84
C LYS A 92 9.93 20.36 -27.81
N ASN A 93 10.33 19.48 -26.90
CA ASN A 93 11.72 19.05 -26.74
C ASN A 93 12.11 17.86 -27.63
N GLY A 94 11.23 17.41 -28.54
CA GLY A 94 11.48 16.27 -29.42
C GLY A 94 11.52 14.90 -28.71
N GLN A 95 11.10 14.83 -27.45
CA GLN A 95 11.08 13.63 -26.63
C GLN A 95 9.80 12.82 -26.88
N MET A 96 9.60 12.37 -28.12
CA MET A 96 8.41 11.61 -28.51
C MET A 96 8.11 10.37 -27.67
N PRO A 97 9.08 9.57 -27.21
CA PRO A 97 8.79 8.45 -26.31
C PRO A 97 8.11 8.88 -25.00
N SER A 98 8.55 9.99 -24.41
CA SER A 98 7.95 10.57 -23.20
C SER A 98 6.53 11.08 -23.48
N ALA A 99 6.30 11.70 -24.65
CA ALA A 99 4.98 12.19 -25.05
C ALA A 99 3.97 11.04 -25.27
N ILE A 100 4.41 9.94 -25.90
CA ILE A 100 3.59 8.74 -26.09
C ILE A 100 3.25 8.10 -24.75
N ARG A 101 4.23 8.03 -23.84
CA ARG A 101 3.99 7.49 -22.50
C ARG A 101 2.97 8.31 -21.72
N ALA A 102 3.04 9.63 -21.82
CA ALA A 102 2.04 10.53 -21.22
C ALA A 102 0.63 10.27 -21.81
N GLU A 103 0.50 10.07 -23.11
CA GLU A 103 -0.78 9.72 -23.77
C GLU A 103 -1.36 8.41 -23.24
N GLU A 104 -0.54 7.38 -23.13
CA GLU A 104 -0.95 6.08 -22.59
C GLU A 104 -1.44 6.20 -21.14
N LEU A 105 -0.72 6.96 -20.30
CA LEU A 105 -1.10 7.21 -18.91
C LEU A 105 -2.41 7.98 -18.80
N LYS A 106 -2.66 8.97 -19.67
CA LYS A 106 -3.95 9.68 -19.74
C LYS A 106 -5.10 8.73 -20.07
N GLY A 107 -4.92 7.86 -21.07
CA GLY A 107 -5.97 6.91 -21.42
C GLY A 107 -6.23 5.87 -20.32
N LYS A 108 -5.18 5.43 -19.60
CA LYS A 108 -5.32 4.55 -18.43
C LYS A 108 -6.10 5.25 -17.30
N LEU A 109 -5.78 6.52 -17.05
CA LEU A 109 -6.48 7.34 -16.05
C LEU A 109 -7.97 7.51 -16.37
N MET A 110 -8.32 7.60 -17.65
CA MET A 110 -9.70 7.69 -18.15
C MET A 110 -10.39 6.32 -18.28
N GLY A 111 -9.71 5.22 -17.98
CA GLY A 111 -10.25 3.87 -18.11
C GLY A 111 -10.40 3.38 -19.57
N LEU A 112 -9.73 4.03 -20.52
CA LEU A 112 -9.74 3.65 -21.94
C LEU A 112 -8.82 2.45 -22.22
N TYR A 113 -7.82 2.23 -21.36
CA TYR A 113 -6.90 1.10 -21.44
C TYR A 113 -7.02 0.23 -20.19
N VAL A 114 -7.23 -1.07 -20.38
CA VAL A 114 -7.23 -2.05 -19.29
C VAL A 114 -5.80 -2.50 -19.05
N GLU A 115 -5.28 -2.29 -17.84
CA GLU A 115 -4.05 -2.95 -17.42
C GLU A 115 -4.33 -4.43 -17.20
N LYS A 116 -3.58 -5.28 -17.89
CA LYS A 116 -3.66 -6.72 -17.73
C LYS A 116 -3.04 -7.07 -16.37
N SER A 117 -3.86 -7.10 -15.33
CA SER A 117 -3.44 -7.59 -14.01
C SER A 117 -3.33 -9.11 -14.06
N GLU A 118 -2.14 -9.66 -13.85
CA GLU A 118 -1.95 -11.09 -13.61
C GLU A 118 -2.64 -11.44 -12.28
N LEU A 119 -3.80 -12.09 -12.37
CA LEU A 119 -4.40 -12.75 -11.21
C LEU A 119 -3.63 -14.05 -11.01
N GLU A 120 -2.76 -14.12 -10.01
CA GLU A 120 -2.29 -15.41 -9.49
C GLU A 120 -3.50 -16.15 -8.91
N MET A 121 -4.11 -17.01 -9.73
CA MET A 121 -5.06 -18.01 -9.27
C MET A 121 -4.31 -18.98 -8.35
N THR A 122 -4.45 -18.78 -7.04
CA THR A 122 -4.07 -19.82 -6.08
C THR A 122 -5.06 -20.98 -6.25
N GLU A 123 -4.58 -22.09 -6.83
CA GLU A 123 -5.34 -23.33 -6.94
C GLU A 123 -5.83 -23.75 -5.56
N THR A 124 -7.12 -23.52 -5.30
CA THR A 124 -7.79 -24.11 -4.16
C THR A 124 -7.98 -25.59 -4.50
N LYS A 125 -7.16 -26.45 -3.90
CA LYS A 125 -7.35 -27.91 -3.94
C LYS A 125 -8.74 -28.22 -3.37
N VAL A 126 -9.68 -28.53 -4.26
CA VAL A 126 -10.99 -29.09 -3.88
C VAL A 126 -10.74 -30.50 -3.36
N ALA A 127 -10.93 -30.70 -2.07
CA ALA A 127 -10.93 -32.03 -1.48
C ALA A 127 -12.15 -32.80 -2.00
N VAL A 128 -11.91 -33.80 -2.83
CA VAL A 128 -12.91 -34.79 -3.22
C VAL A 128 -13.19 -35.63 -1.97
N VAL A 129 -14.37 -35.44 -1.38
CA VAL A 129 -14.88 -36.33 -0.34
C VAL A 129 -15.45 -37.56 -1.04
N GLU A 130 -14.68 -38.64 -1.07
CA GLU A 130 -15.21 -39.96 -1.45
C GLU A 130 -16.13 -40.46 -0.34
N PHE A 131 -17.43 -40.54 -0.64
CA PHE A 131 -18.37 -41.32 0.14
C PHE A 131 -18.27 -42.79 -0.30
N LYS A 132 -18.01 -43.68 0.65
CA LYS A 132 -18.20 -45.12 0.50
C LYS A 132 -18.93 -45.66 1.73
#